data_AF-A0AAV9F1G5-F1
#
_entry.id   AF-A0AAV9F1G5-F1
#
_cell.length_a   1.000
_cell.length_b   1.000
_cell.length_c   1.000
_cell.angle_alpha   90.00
_cell.angle_beta   90.00
_cell.angle_gamma   90.00
#
_symmetry.space_group_name_H-M   'P 1'
#
loop_
_entity.id
_entity.type
_entity.pdbx_description
1 polymer ?
#
loop_
_entity_poly.entity_id
_entity_poly.type
_entity_poly.pdbx_seq_one_letter_code
_entity_poly.pdbx_strand_id
1 'polypeptide(L)'
;MGAKAKKALIKKQKKTSYSGKKESYDFLPLEGGPGKEIREEEVYVKNTDTVVYIGRIPHGFYEDQMEAFFKQFGAIKRLKIARNKKTGNSKHYGFIEFESPEVAKIVADCMHNYLLFEHMLQVHLVPSDRVHPKLWFGANRHFQPAKTREIERKKHNKERTIEQHRHLVEGILKRDQKRRKRLADAGIDYECPDFVGGIPCAPKKIKFDED
;
A
#
# COMPACT_ATOMS: atom_id res chain seq x y z
N MET A 1 0.59 -1.14 -23.27
CA MET A 1 1.52 -0.06 -22.85
C MET A 1 2.12 -0.36 -21.48
N GLY A 2 3.39 -0.77 -21.45
CA GLY A 2 4.08 -1.22 -20.23
C GLY A 2 4.27 -0.11 -19.17
N ALA A 3 4.43 -0.49 -17.90
CA ALA A 3 4.56 0.43 -16.77
C ALA A 3 5.70 1.46 -16.92
N LYS A 4 6.73 1.15 -17.71
CA LYS A 4 7.82 2.07 -18.07
C LYS A 4 7.35 3.22 -18.97
N ALA A 5 6.43 2.97 -19.91
CA ALA A 5 5.86 3.99 -20.78
C ALA A 5 4.93 4.95 -20.03
N LYS A 6 4.15 4.43 -19.07
CA LYS A 6 3.26 5.25 -18.22
C LYS A 6 4.05 6.21 -17.31
N LYS A 7 5.18 5.76 -16.75
CA LYS A 7 6.07 6.62 -15.95
C LYS A 7 6.75 7.71 -16.78
N ALA A 8 7.11 7.42 -18.03
CA ALA A 8 7.68 8.42 -18.93
C ALA A 8 6.66 9.50 -19.32
N LEU A 9 5.39 9.12 -19.56
CA LEU A 9 4.29 10.05 -19.84
C LEU A 9 4.03 11.02 -18.67
N ILE A 10 3.97 10.49 -17.44
CA ILE A 10 3.75 11.31 -16.22
C ILE A 10 4.94 12.26 -15.97
N LYS A 11 6.17 11.83 -16.28
CA LYS A 11 7.37 12.68 -16.17
C LYS A 11 7.41 13.78 -17.24
N LYS A 12 6.81 13.53 -18.41
CA LYS A 12 6.62 14.53 -19.47
C LYS A 12 5.56 15.56 -19.08
N GLN A 13 4.44 15.11 -18.50
CA GLN A 13 3.37 15.99 -18.01
C GLN A 13 3.79 16.87 -16.82
N LYS A 14 4.69 16.40 -15.95
CA LYS A 14 5.25 17.21 -14.85
C LYS A 14 6.34 18.20 -15.26
N LYS A 15 6.95 18.03 -16.44
CA LYS A 15 7.92 19.00 -17.00
C LYS A 15 7.24 20.14 -17.78
N THR A 16 5.97 20.00 -18.14
CA THR A 16 5.16 21.06 -18.78
C THR A 16 4.45 21.97 -17.78
N SER A 17 4.73 21.84 -16.48
CA SER A 17 4.11 22.64 -15.43
C SER A 17 5.18 23.27 -14.54
N TYR A 18 6.04 24.15 -15.09
CA TYR A 18 6.63 25.25 -14.32
C TYR A 18 7.25 26.33 -15.22
N SER A 19 6.99 27.57 -14.82
CA SER A 19 7.49 28.88 -15.29
C SER A 19 7.17 29.30 -16.73
N GLY A 20 6.06 30.02 -16.85
CA GLY A 20 5.83 31.01 -17.90
C GLY A 20 4.51 31.71 -17.60
N LYS A 21 4.55 32.92 -17.01
CA LYS A 21 3.44 33.85 -17.18
C LYS A 21 3.33 34.08 -18.69
N LYS A 22 2.33 33.49 -19.32
CA LYS A 22 1.94 33.82 -20.68
C LYS A 22 0.86 34.88 -20.53
N GLU A 23 1.22 36.13 -20.80
CA GLU A 23 0.22 37.14 -21.14
C GLU A 23 -0.43 36.69 -22.45
N SER A 24 -1.60 36.06 -22.36
CA SER A 24 -2.40 35.68 -23.54
C SER A 24 -3.43 36.76 -23.81
N TYR A 25 -3.08 37.70 -24.69
CA TYR A 25 -4.04 38.63 -25.27
C TYR A 25 -4.62 38.00 -26.55
N ASP A 26 -5.76 37.32 -26.44
CA ASP A 26 -6.41 36.64 -27.59
C ASP A 26 -7.35 37.57 -28.39
N PHE A 27 -7.47 38.85 -28.03
CA PHE A 27 -8.35 39.79 -28.74
C PHE A 27 -7.68 41.17 -28.90
N LEU A 28 -7.17 41.44 -30.11
CA LEU A 28 -6.81 42.80 -30.51
C LEU A 28 -8.10 43.51 -30.98
N PRO A 29 -8.53 44.59 -30.33
CA PRO A 29 -9.65 45.38 -30.83
C PRO A 29 -9.29 45.96 -32.19
N LEU A 30 -10.11 45.72 -33.22
CA LEU A 30 -9.89 46.24 -34.58
C LEU A 30 -9.75 47.77 -34.62
N GLU A 31 -10.23 48.50 -33.61
CA GLU A 31 -10.19 49.96 -33.52
C GLU A 31 -8.92 50.54 -32.87
N GLY A 32 -7.89 49.71 -32.60
CA GLY A 32 -6.57 50.23 -32.18
C GLY A 32 -6.52 50.82 -30.76
N GLY A 33 -7.49 50.51 -29.90
CA GLY A 33 -7.45 50.86 -28.48
C GLY A 33 -6.49 49.98 -27.66
N PRO A 34 -6.01 50.43 -26.48
CA PRO A 34 -5.20 49.61 -25.60
C PRO A 34 -5.99 48.36 -25.20
N GLY A 35 -5.38 47.17 -25.38
CA GLY A 35 -6.00 45.89 -25.08
C GLY A 35 -6.54 45.87 -23.64
N LYS A 36 -7.81 45.51 -23.47
CA LYS A 36 -8.36 45.28 -22.13
C LYS A 36 -7.72 44.01 -21.58
N GLU A 37 -6.93 44.15 -20.52
CA GLU A 37 -6.52 43.04 -19.67
C GLU A 37 -7.80 42.34 -19.18
N ILE A 38 -7.97 41.08 -19.58
CA ILE A 38 -9.00 40.23 -18.99
C ILE A 38 -8.59 40.10 -17.52
N ARG A 39 -9.42 40.61 -16.60
CA ARG A 39 -9.22 40.36 -15.18
C ARG A 39 -9.20 38.85 -15.00
N GLU A 40 -8.04 38.28 -14.68
CA GLU A 40 -7.94 36.88 -14.28
C GLU A 40 -8.88 36.72 -13.08
N GLU A 41 -10.06 36.12 -13.29
CA GLU A 41 -10.90 35.72 -12.17
C GLU A 41 -10.10 34.68 -11.40
N GLU A 42 -9.66 35.03 -10.18
CA GLU A 42 -8.93 34.10 -9.33
C GLU A 42 -9.81 32.87 -9.11
N VAL A 43 -9.52 31.79 -9.85
CA VAL A 43 -10.22 30.53 -9.69
C VAL A 43 -9.86 30.01 -8.32
N TYR A 44 -10.75 30.18 -7.35
CA TYR A 44 -10.62 29.62 -6.02
C TYR A 44 -10.59 28.09 -6.16
N VAL A 45 -9.38 27.52 -6.23
CA VAL A 45 -9.20 26.08 -6.21
C VAL A 45 -9.59 25.61 -4.82
N LYS A 46 -10.83 25.13 -4.69
CA LYS A 46 -11.31 24.53 -3.45
C LYS A 46 -10.40 23.36 -3.11
N ASN A 47 -9.70 23.45 -1.98
CA ASN A 47 -8.89 22.33 -1.49
C ASN A 47 -9.84 21.18 -1.17
N THR A 48 -9.78 20.10 -1.95
CA THR A 48 -10.56 18.88 -1.71
C THR A 48 -9.83 17.90 -0.80
N ASP A 49 -8.66 18.28 -0.30
CA ASP A 49 -7.77 17.42 0.46
C ASP A 49 -8.24 17.29 1.90
N THR A 50 -8.71 16.10 2.25
CA THR A 50 -9.23 15.77 3.59
C THR A 50 -8.28 14.91 4.42
N VAL A 51 -7.19 14.44 3.80
CA VAL A 51 -6.28 13.47 4.42
C VAL A 51 -5.03 14.16 4.96
N VAL A 52 -4.77 13.93 6.24
CA VAL A 52 -3.60 14.45 6.95
C VAL A 52 -2.66 13.29 7.27
N TYR A 53 -1.38 13.48 6.96
CA TYR A 53 -0.29 12.61 7.40
C TYR A 53 0.26 13.11 8.74
N ILE A 54 0.50 12.20 9.67
CA ILE A 54 1.13 12.47 10.95
C ILE A 54 2.30 11.52 11.12
N GLY A 55 3.49 12.06 11.35
CA GLY A 55 4.73 11.32 11.60
C GLY A 55 5.36 11.69 12.95
N ARG A 56 6.36 10.89 13.34
CA ARG A 56 7.06 10.99 14.65
C ARG A 56 6.11 10.86 15.85
N ILE A 57 5.11 10.01 15.71
CA ILE A 57 4.12 9.74 16.75
C ILE A 57 4.80 9.03 17.93
N PRO A 58 4.65 9.49 19.18
CA PRO A 58 5.19 8.84 20.36
C PRO A 58 4.54 7.48 20.63
N HIS A 59 5.26 6.59 21.30
CA HIS A 59 4.72 5.30 21.71
C HIS A 59 3.59 5.49 22.74
N GLY A 60 2.46 4.83 22.53
CA GLY A 60 1.27 4.98 23.38
C GLY A 60 0.24 5.98 22.85
N PHE A 61 0.60 6.85 21.91
CA PHE A 61 -0.35 7.73 21.21
C PHE A 61 -0.90 6.99 19.98
N TYR A 62 -1.85 6.08 20.24
CA TYR A 62 -2.43 5.20 19.24
C TYR A 62 -3.79 5.69 18.75
N GLU A 63 -4.53 4.83 18.04
CA GLU A 63 -5.77 5.19 17.36
C GLU A 63 -6.80 5.82 18.30
N ASP A 64 -7.03 5.24 19.48
CA ASP A 64 -8.03 5.73 20.44
C ASP A 64 -7.64 7.10 21.04
N GLN A 65 -6.36 7.28 21.37
CA GLN A 65 -5.85 8.54 21.92
C GLN A 65 -5.82 9.63 20.85
N MET A 66 -5.42 9.27 19.61
CA MET A 66 -5.44 10.18 18.47
C MET A 66 -6.87 10.58 18.12
N GLU A 67 -7.82 9.65 18.12
CA GLU A 67 -9.22 9.96 17.85
C GLU A 67 -9.77 10.94 18.89
N ALA A 68 -9.54 10.68 20.19
CA ALA A 68 -9.97 11.59 21.25
C ALA A 68 -9.35 12.99 21.14
N PHE A 69 -8.06 13.08 20.80
CA PHE A 69 -7.35 14.35 20.66
C PHE A 69 -7.79 15.13 19.42
N PHE A 70 -7.79 14.50 18.24
CA PHE A 70 -8.09 15.18 16.98
C PHE A 70 -9.58 15.48 16.78
N LYS A 71 -10.47 14.81 17.53
CA LYS A 71 -11.91 15.10 17.54
C LYS A 71 -12.23 16.53 18.00
N GLN A 72 -11.31 17.18 18.72
CA GLN A 72 -11.44 18.59 19.13
C GLN A 72 -11.40 19.57 17.94
N PHE A 73 -10.71 19.21 16.85
CA PHE A 73 -10.63 20.04 15.64
C PHE A 73 -11.81 19.83 14.71
N GLY A 74 -12.37 18.62 14.68
CA GLY A 74 -13.53 18.29 13.87
C GLY A 74 -13.82 16.78 13.83
N ALA A 75 -14.88 16.42 13.11
CA ALA A 75 -15.27 15.03 12.94
C ALA A 75 -14.24 14.25 12.09
N ILE A 76 -13.81 13.11 12.63
CA ILE A 76 -12.88 12.19 11.98
C ILE A 76 -13.69 11.10 11.29
N LYS A 77 -13.46 10.91 9.99
CA LYS A 77 -14.12 9.88 9.19
C LYS A 77 -13.38 8.55 9.24
N ARG A 78 -12.05 8.59 9.11
CA ARG A 78 -11.19 7.41 9.18
C ARG A 78 -9.87 7.76 9.84
N LEU A 79 -9.38 6.84 10.65
CA LEU A 79 -8.07 6.94 11.27
C LEU A 79 -7.31 5.63 11.10
N LYS A 80 -6.01 5.74 10.78
CA LYS A 80 -5.16 4.57 10.64
C LYS A 80 -3.70 4.86 10.97
N ILE A 81 -3.15 4.10 11.92
CA ILE A 81 -1.71 4.08 12.18
C ILE A 81 -1.04 2.97 11.38
N ALA A 82 0.11 3.27 10.81
CA ALA A 82 0.91 2.25 10.14
C ALA A 82 1.63 1.39 11.18
N ARG A 83 1.39 0.08 11.13
CA ARG A 83 1.99 -0.91 12.01
C ARG A 83 2.83 -1.91 11.22
N ASN A 84 3.79 -2.55 11.89
CA ASN A 84 4.52 -3.68 11.33
C ASN A 84 3.60 -4.90 11.27
N LYS A 85 3.50 -5.55 10.10
CA LYS A 85 2.61 -6.70 9.90
C LYS A 85 2.99 -7.92 10.74
N LYS A 86 4.27 -8.07 11.09
CA LYS A 86 4.78 -9.21 11.85
C LYS A 86 4.64 -8.99 13.35
N THR A 87 5.15 -7.87 13.86
CA THR A 87 5.20 -7.60 15.31
C THR A 87 3.98 -6.84 15.84
N GLY A 88 3.24 -6.12 14.99
CA GLY A 88 2.13 -5.25 15.41
C GLY A 88 2.55 -3.90 15.97
N ASN A 89 3.84 -3.68 16.18
CA ASN A 89 4.39 -2.42 16.66
C ASN A 89 4.08 -1.29 15.68
N SER A 90 3.84 -0.08 16.20
CA SER A 90 3.68 1.10 15.37
C SER A 90 4.96 1.43 14.63
N LYS A 91 4.80 2.05 13.45
CA LYS A 91 5.89 2.66 12.70
C LYS A 91 6.03 4.15 12.99
N HIS A 92 5.34 4.63 14.02
CA HIS A 92 5.36 6.04 14.46
C HIS A 92 4.87 7.03 13.38
N TYR A 93 3.97 6.58 12.50
CA TYR A 93 3.25 7.44 11.57
C TYR A 93 1.84 6.89 11.26
N GLY A 94 0.95 7.77 10.84
CA GLY A 94 -0.44 7.46 10.54
C GLY A 94 -1.10 8.46 9.59
N PHE A 95 -2.34 8.19 9.26
CA PHE A 95 -3.18 9.01 8.40
C PHE A 95 -4.53 9.23 9.07
N ILE A 96 -5.05 10.44 8.95
CA ILE A 96 -6.39 10.83 9.41
C ILE A 96 -7.15 11.41 8.22
N GLU A 97 -8.36 10.92 7.96
CA GLU A 97 -9.32 11.51 7.03
C GLU A 97 -10.34 12.31 7.85
N PHE A 98 -10.32 13.62 7.72
CA PHE A 98 -11.34 14.49 8.29
C PHE A 98 -12.56 14.60 7.38
N GLU A 99 -13.70 14.98 7.95
CA GLU A 99 -14.90 15.25 7.16
C GLU A 99 -14.80 16.55 6.35
N SER A 100 -14.21 17.60 6.95
CA SER A 100 -13.99 18.90 6.30
C SER A 100 -12.54 19.07 5.85
N PRO A 101 -12.28 19.50 4.59
CA PRO A 101 -10.94 19.78 4.11
C PRO A 101 -10.31 21.03 4.76
N GLU A 102 -11.14 21.97 5.22
CA GLU A 102 -10.66 23.17 5.93
C GLU A 102 -10.03 22.79 7.27
N VAL A 103 -10.67 21.88 7.99
CA VAL A 103 -10.16 21.34 9.25
C VAL A 103 -8.83 20.62 9.01
N ALA A 104 -8.73 19.81 7.95
CA ALA A 104 -7.48 19.12 7.61
C ALA A 104 -6.31 20.09 7.38
N LYS A 105 -6.57 21.23 6.72
CA LYS A 105 -5.57 22.28 6.50
C LYS A 105 -5.15 22.94 7.82
N ILE A 106 -6.12 23.34 8.66
CA ILE A 106 -5.84 23.98 9.96
C ILE A 106 -5.02 23.04 10.85
N VAL A 107 -5.38 21.76 10.91
CA VAL A 107 -4.64 20.76 11.68
C VAL A 107 -3.22 20.61 11.15
N ALA A 108 -3.03 20.59 9.83
CA ALA A 108 -1.70 20.51 9.24
C ALA A 108 -0.82 21.71 9.62
N ASP A 109 -1.37 22.92 9.60
CA ASP A 109 -0.62 24.14 9.89
C ASP A 109 -0.34 24.29 11.40
N CYS A 110 -1.33 24.03 12.26
CA CYS A 110 -1.21 24.20 13.70
C CYS A 110 -0.39 23.11 14.40
N MET A 111 -0.47 21.86 13.92
CA MET A 111 0.19 20.72 14.58
C MET A 111 1.55 20.37 13.99
N HIS A 112 1.97 21.05 12.91
CA HIS A 112 3.31 20.86 12.38
C HIS A 112 4.36 21.34 13.39
N ASN A 113 5.29 20.47 13.74
CA ASN A 113 6.33 20.69 14.76
C ASN A 113 5.81 20.88 16.18
N TYR A 114 4.59 20.42 16.48
CA TYR A 114 4.07 20.40 17.84
C TYR A 114 4.86 19.41 18.71
N LEU A 115 5.30 19.87 19.89
CA LEU A 115 6.01 19.02 20.85
C LEU A 115 4.98 18.21 21.66
N LEU A 116 4.93 16.91 21.40
CA LEU A 116 4.11 15.95 22.13
C LEU A 116 5.01 14.93 22.83
N PHE A 117 5.01 14.96 24.17
CA PHE A 117 6.01 14.26 24.99
C PHE A 117 7.43 14.68 24.57
N GLU A 118 8.31 13.74 24.22
CA GLU A 118 9.68 13.99 23.76
C GLU A 118 9.80 14.09 22.24
N HIS A 119 8.67 14.09 21.51
CA HIS A 119 8.66 14.03 20.05
C HIS A 119 8.02 15.26 19.41
N MET A 120 8.70 15.83 18.42
CA MET A 120 8.12 16.85 17.55
C MET A 120 7.33 16.18 16.43
N LEU A 121 6.01 16.38 16.42
CA LEU A 121 5.11 15.80 15.43
C LEU A 121 5.36 16.42 14.05
N GLN A 122 5.37 15.58 13.02
CA GLN A 122 5.43 16.03 11.64
C GLN A 122 4.07 15.84 11.00
N VAL A 123 3.31 16.92 10.89
CA VAL A 123 1.98 16.91 10.29
C VAL A 123 2.04 17.56 8.91
N HIS A 124 1.45 16.91 7.91
CA HIS A 124 1.39 17.41 6.53
C HIS A 124 0.06 17.07 5.89
N LEU A 125 -0.47 17.99 5.08
CA LEU A 125 -1.61 17.69 4.21
C LEU A 125 -1.19 16.76 3.08
N VAL A 126 -1.98 15.70 2.83
CA VAL A 126 -1.73 14.74 1.76
C VAL A 126 -2.70 15.03 0.62
N PRO A 127 -2.19 15.39 -0.57
CA PRO A 127 -3.03 15.55 -1.75
C PRO A 127 -3.80 14.27 -2.06
N SER A 128 -5.07 14.43 -2.43
CA SER A 128 -6.00 13.34 -2.75
C SER A 128 -5.41 12.39 -3.81
N ASP A 129 -4.67 12.91 -4.79
CA ASP A 129 -3.99 12.13 -5.85
C ASP A 129 -2.94 11.13 -5.32
N ARG A 130 -2.35 11.43 -4.16
CA ARG A 130 -1.32 10.58 -3.53
C ARG A 130 -1.92 9.54 -2.60
N VAL A 131 -3.21 9.66 -2.27
CA VAL A 131 -3.93 8.73 -1.41
C VAL A 131 -4.29 7.48 -2.21
N HIS A 132 -3.61 6.38 -1.92
CA HIS A 132 -3.93 5.10 -2.57
C HIS A 132 -5.22 4.49 -1.99
N PRO A 133 -6.12 3.90 -2.80
CA PRO A 133 -7.40 3.34 -2.31
C PRO A 133 -7.26 2.32 -1.17
N LYS A 134 -6.21 1.49 -1.19
CA LYS A 134 -5.90 0.50 -0.15
C LYS A 134 -5.37 1.08 1.17
N LEU A 135 -5.18 2.41 1.27
CA LEU A 135 -4.72 3.05 2.51
C LEU A 135 -5.65 2.68 3.67
N TRP A 136 -6.96 2.76 3.44
CA TRP A 136 -7.99 2.56 4.45
C TRP A 136 -8.41 1.09 4.65
N PHE A 137 -7.70 0.13 4.03
CA PHE A 137 -8.03 -1.28 4.25
C PHE A 137 -7.75 -1.66 5.71
N GLY A 138 -8.79 -2.08 6.42
CA GLY A 138 -8.73 -2.34 7.85
C GLY A 138 -8.49 -1.09 8.69
N ALA A 139 -9.00 0.07 8.27
CA ALA A 139 -9.18 1.21 9.17
C ALA A 139 -10.25 0.89 10.24
N ASN A 140 -10.22 1.60 11.36
CA ASN A 140 -11.17 1.47 12.48
C ASN A 140 -11.26 0.06 13.09
N ARG A 141 -10.21 -0.77 12.94
CA ARG A 141 -10.09 -2.09 13.56
C ARG A 141 -8.75 -2.18 14.28
N HIS A 142 -8.74 -2.75 15.48
CA HIS A 142 -7.49 -3.01 16.19
C HIS A 142 -6.63 -4.00 15.41
N PHE A 143 -5.36 -3.65 15.20
CA PHE A 143 -4.44 -4.51 14.47
C PHE A 143 -4.02 -5.70 15.36
N GLN A 144 -4.32 -6.91 14.90
CA GLN A 144 -3.86 -8.15 15.52
C GLN A 144 -2.70 -8.74 14.68
N PRO A 145 -1.50 -8.93 15.25
CA PRO A 145 -0.39 -9.53 14.51
C PRO A 145 -0.73 -10.97 14.13
N ALA A 146 -0.36 -11.36 12.91
CA ALA A 146 -0.61 -12.72 12.44
C ALA A 146 0.28 -13.70 13.21
N LYS A 147 -0.35 -14.71 13.81
CA LYS A 147 0.33 -15.83 14.50
C LYS A 147 0.99 -16.78 13.51
N THR A 148 2.01 -16.28 12.82
CA THR A 148 2.64 -16.95 11.67
C THR A 148 3.16 -18.33 12.05
N ARG A 149 3.80 -18.47 13.21
CA ARG A 149 4.31 -19.75 13.74
C ARG A 149 3.21 -20.79 13.92
N GLU A 150 2.09 -20.42 14.54
CA GLU A 150 0.95 -21.33 14.72
C GLU A 150 0.32 -21.73 13.37
N ILE A 151 0.17 -20.76 12.47
CA ILE A 151 -0.37 -21.00 11.12
C ILE A 151 0.52 -21.97 10.34
N GLU A 152 1.84 -21.77 10.40
CA GLU A 152 2.83 -22.64 9.75
C GLU A 152 2.88 -24.02 10.39
N ARG A 153 2.83 -24.12 11.72
CA ARG A 153 2.70 -25.40 12.44
C ARG A 153 1.45 -26.16 11.99
N LYS A 154 0.28 -25.52 11.97
CA LYS A 154 -0.97 -26.14 11.49
C LYS A 154 -0.86 -26.59 10.04
N LYS A 155 -0.28 -25.78 9.16
CA LYS A 155 -0.03 -26.15 7.75
C LYS A 155 0.95 -27.32 7.64
N HIS A 156 1.98 -27.35 8.47
CA HIS A 156 2.96 -28.42 8.49
C HIS A 156 2.38 -29.71 9.06
N ASN A 157 1.55 -29.66 10.09
CA ASN A 157 0.94 -30.85 10.66
C ASN A 157 -0.22 -31.38 9.81
N LYS A 158 -0.93 -30.50 9.07
CA LYS A 158 -2.03 -30.90 8.19
C LYS A 158 -1.62 -32.02 7.25
N GLU A 159 -2.27 -33.17 7.39
CA GLU A 159 -2.04 -34.32 6.53
C GLU A 159 -2.63 -34.08 5.13
N ARG A 160 -2.02 -34.67 4.10
CA ARG A 160 -2.50 -34.50 2.73
C ARG A 160 -3.69 -35.43 2.50
N THR A 161 -4.71 -34.93 1.80
CA THR A 161 -5.81 -35.78 1.35
C THR A 161 -5.35 -36.71 0.22
N ILE A 162 -6.12 -37.77 -0.03
CA ILE A 162 -5.83 -38.75 -1.10
C ILE A 162 -5.81 -38.06 -2.47
N GLU A 163 -6.72 -37.15 -2.73
CA GLU A 163 -6.77 -36.37 -3.98
C GLU A 163 -5.53 -35.47 -4.14
N GLN A 164 -5.13 -34.79 -3.06
CA GLN A 164 -3.91 -33.97 -3.06
C GLN A 164 -2.65 -34.81 -3.27
N HIS A 165 -2.65 -36.05 -2.76
CA HIS A 165 -1.59 -37.02 -2.99
C HIS A 165 -1.56 -37.48 -4.45
N ARG A 166 -2.71 -37.80 -5.06
CA ARG A 166 -2.81 -38.13 -6.49
C ARG A 166 -2.25 -37.02 -7.37
N HIS A 167 -2.67 -35.77 -7.12
CA HIS A 167 -2.16 -34.62 -7.87
C HIS A 167 -0.64 -34.41 -7.69
N LEU A 168 -0.12 -34.67 -6.48
CA LEU A 168 1.33 -34.67 -6.24
C LEU A 168 2.05 -35.72 -7.08
N VAL A 169 1.55 -36.96 -7.07
CA VAL A 169 2.13 -38.09 -7.83
C VAL A 169 2.11 -37.78 -9.33
N GLU A 170 0.99 -37.28 -9.86
CA GLU A 170 0.91 -36.82 -11.25
C GLU A 170 1.96 -35.74 -11.57
N GLY A 171 2.16 -34.79 -10.66
CA GLY A 171 3.19 -33.76 -10.78
C GLY A 171 4.63 -34.30 -10.70
N ILE A 172 4.86 -35.41 -10.02
CA ILE A 172 6.15 -36.11 -9.99
C ILE A 172 6.38 -36.80 -11.35
N LEU A 173 5.40 -37.56 -11.85
CA LEU A 173 5.48 -38.26 -13.13
C LEU A 173 5.71 -37.29 -14.30
N LYS A 174 5.00 -36.16 -14.33
CA LYS A 174 5.21 -35.10 -15.34
C LYS A 174 6.62 -34.51 -15.30
N ARG A 175 7.19 -34.33 -14.10
CA ARG A 175 8.58 -33.84 -13.95
C ARG A 175 9.59 -34.89 -14.37
N ASP A 176 9.33 -36.16 -14.07
CA ASP A 176 10.18 -37.27 -14.46
C ASP A 176 10.24 -37.43 -15.99
N GLN A 177 9.09 -37.41 -16.67
CA GLN A 177 9.03 -37.43 -18.14
C GLN A 177 9.81 -36.27 -18.77
N LYS A 178 9.69 -35.06 -18.22
CA LYS A 178 10.49 -33.90 -18.69
C LYS A 178 11.98 -34.13 -18.47
N ARG A 179 12.38 -34.77 -17.38
CA ARG A 179 13.78 -35.11 -17.11
C ARG A 179 14.31 -36.14 -18.11
N ARG A 180 13.56 -37.22 -18.34
CA ARG A 180 13.91 -38.26 -19.33
C ARG A 180 14.11 -37.66 -20.73
N LYS A 181 13.20 -36.79 -21.16
CA LYS A 181 13.34 -36.05 -22.43
C LYS A 181 14.63 -35.22 -22.50
N ARG A 182 14.94 -34.45 -21.45
CA ARG A 182 16.18 -33.64 -21.40
C ARG A 182 17.45 -34.49 -21.45
N LEU A 183 17.45 -35.67 -20.84
CA LEU A 183 18.60 -36.59 -20.89
C LEU A 183 18.76 -37.19 -22.30
N ALA A 184 17.64 -37.59 -22.92
CA ALA A 184 17.64 -38.07 -24.30
C ALA A 184 18.11 -36.99 -25.29
N ASP A 185 17.64 -35.75 -25.14
CA ASP A 185 18.05 -34.61 -25.97
C ASP A 185 19.56 -34.29 -25.79
N ALA A 186 20.10 -34.54 -24.59
CA ALA A 186 21.52 -34.38 -24.28
C ALA A 186 22.37 -35.59 -24.71
N GLY A 187 21.75 -36.65 -25.26
CA GLY A 187 22.43 -37.88 -25.68
C GLY A 187 22.99 -38.71 -24.52
N ILE A 188 22.48 -38.52 -23.31
CA ILE A 188 22.93 -39.25 -22.12
C ILE A 188 22.11 -40.54 -22.00
N ASP A 189 22.78 -41.68 -22.15
CA ASP A 189 22.18 -43.00 -21.98
C ASP A 189 22.07 -43.34 -20.48
N TYR A 190 20.96 -42.92 -19.88
CA TYR A 190 20.67 -43.15 -18.46
C TYR A 190 19.22 -43.58 -18.25
N GLU A 191 19.05 -44.81 -17.77
CA GLU A 191 17.75 -45.37 -17.41
C GLU A 191 17.33 -44.88 -16.03
N CYS A 192 16.38 -43.94 -16.00
CA CYS A 192 15.82 -43.44 -14.75
C CYS A 192 14.95 -44.51 -14.09
N PRO A 193 15.21 -44.88 -12.82
CA PRO A 193 14.38 -45.82 -12.09
C PRO A 193 12.91 -45.36 -12.02
N ASP A 194 12.00 -46.32 -12.00
CA ASP A 194 10.58 -46.02 -11.88
C ASP A 194 10.22 -45.49 -10.49
N PHE A 195 9.18 -44.65 -10.46
CA PHE A 195 8.70 -44.06 -9.23
C PHE A 195 7.98 -45.11 -8.37
N VAL A 196 8.68 -45.64 -7.36
CA VAL A 196 8.13 -46.57 -6.37
C VAL A 196 7.49 -45.76 -5.22
N GLY A 197 6.29 -45.22 -5.45
CA GLY A 197 5.52 -44.52 -4.43
C GLY A 197 4.06 -44.97 -4.43
N GLY A 198 3.63 -45.64 -3.35
CA GLY A 198 2.27 -46.16 -3.21
C GLY A 198 1.17 -45.11 -3.03
N ILE A 199 -0.07 -45.61 -3.02
CA ILE A 199 -1.33 -44.86 -2.90
C ILE A 199 -1.52 -44.15 -1.53
N PRO A 200 -1.00 -44.62 -0.38
CA PRO A 200 -1.26 -43.93 0.88
C PRO A 200 -0.33 -42.74 1.09
N CYS A 201 -0.88 -41.67 1.64
CA CYS A 201 -0.07 -40.57 2.19
C CYS A 201 0.70 -41.11 3.41
N ALA A 202 2.02 -41.15 3.31
CA ALA A 202 2.85 -41.50 4.47
C ALA A 202 2.68 -40.43 5.58
N PRO A 203 2.69 -40.84 6.87
CA PRO A 203 2.67 -39.88 7.96
C PRO A 203 3.92 -38.99 7.93
N LYS A 204 3.76 -37.74 8.34
CA LYS A 204 4.89 -36.80 8.41
C LYS A 204 5.86 -37.21 9.52
N LYS A 205 7.15 -37.23 9.18
CA LYS A 205 8.23 -37.59 10.12
C LYS A 205 8.38 -36.61 11.29
N ILE A 206 7.97 -35.35 11.08
CA ILE A 206 8.02 -34.30 12.09
C ILE A 206 6.58 -33.80 12.27
N LYS A 207 6.07 -33.85 13.49
CA LYS A 207 4.83 -33.18 13.91
C LYS A 207 5.23 -32.20 15.02
N PHE A 208 4.76 -30.97 14.92
CA PHE A 208 4.97 -29.98 15.97
C PHE A 208 3.85 -30.08 17.00
N ASP A 209 4.17 -30.00 18.29
CA ASP A 209 3.16 -29.97 19.35
C ASP A 209 2.30 -28.70 19.27
N GLU A 210 1.08 -28.78 19.81
CA GLU A 210 0.09 -27.68 19.74
C GLU A 210 0.29 -26.59 20.81
N ASP A 211 1.23 -26.78 21.74
CA ASP A 211 1.58 -25.85 22.83
C ASP A 211 2.35 -24.58 22.38
#